data_AF-A0A4S1ZJX2-F1
#
_entry.id   AF-A0A4S1ZJX2-F1
#
_cell.length_a   1.000
_cell.length_b   1.000
_cell.length_c   1.000
_cell.angle_alpha   90.00
_cell.angle_beta   90.00
_cell.angle_gamma   90.00
#
_symmetry.space_group_name_H-M   'P 1'
#
loop_
_entity.id
_entity.type
_entity.pdbx_description
1 polymer ?
#
loop_
_entity_poly.entity_id
_entity_poly.type
_entity_poly.pdbx_seq_one_letter_code
_entity_poly.pdbx_strand_id
1 'polypeptide(L)'
;MNRIIFTIILCAALFSAHAQKIVRNYHGTPLLEVLKDLSKTTEKRITFIYNDLEDFSITKRIKRDKVADAIREAVGFYPIRIVESDSLICVECINSDQSRLVGQLVDSKNKPVAYANIQLLNPKASTYITGGVSNEVGRFVIPSPIKQVLAKISCVGFKTITSLYNVTDIGKVSMREAGIMLQAVQVEQKEAVRDGDRVKFYPSKDLKNNAYNGYSALSLMTLPGIDVDVVNKSITKLGAPGLLICLNGRPVESDEIETINPKDIEHIDYYPYYNADYPTAGTVIDFRVKRRDHGGQMYLHAGEDLNIVSGNDIADWKIYSKNTEYPAVDRPSATLCER
;
A
#
# COMPACT_ATOMS: atom_id res chain seq x y z
N MET A 1 29.03 40.11 34.77
CA MET A 1 27.70 39.74 34.25
C MET A 1 27.62 39.75 32.72
N ASN A 2 28.08 40.81 32.03
CA ASN A 2 27.95 40.93 30.56
C ASN A 2 28.70 39.86 29.74
N ARG A 3 29.79 39.28 30.24
CA ARG A 3 30.51 38.20 29.53
C ARG A 3 29.75 36.87 29.54
N ILE A 4 29.03 36.55 30.62
CA ILE A 4 28.28 35.29 30.76
C ILE A 4 27.02 35.34 29.87
N ILE A 5 26.39 36.51 29.77
CA ILE A 5 25.22 36.73 28.90
C ILE A 5 25.61 36.56 27.42
N PHE A 6 26.78 37.06 27.01
CA PHE A 6 27.27 36.89 25.63
C PHE A 6 27.56 35.43 25.29
N THR A 7 28.13 34.64 26.21
CA THR A 7 28.39 33.20 25.99
C THR A 7 27.09 32.40 25.92
N ILE A 8 26.08 32.74 26.72
CA ILE A 8 24.77 32.08 26.68
C ILE A 8 24.01 32.41 25.38
N ILE A 9 24.09 33.65 24.87
CA ILE A 9 23.48 34.04 23.59
C ILE A 9 24.19 33.35 22.41
N LEU A 10 25.52 33.19 22.46
CA LEU A 10 26.28 32.45 21.44
C LEU A 10 25.96 30.95 21.47
N CYS A 11 25.78 30.35 22.65
CA CYS A 11 25.31 28.97 22.80
C CYS A 11 23.84 28.79 22.36
N ALA A 12 22.95 29.74 22.64
CA ALA A 12 21.55 29.66 22.23
C ALA A 12 21.38 29.81 20.70
N ALA A 13 22.25 30.57 20.03
CA ALA A 13 22.29 30.63 18.56
C ALA A 13 22.74 29.31 17.92
N LEU A 14 23.59 28.53 18.61
CA LEU A 14 24.07 27.21 18.16
C LEU A 14 23.03 26.08 18.29
N PHE A 15 21.92 26.30 19.01
CA PHE A 15 20.85 25.29 19.15
C PHE A 15 19.73 25.41 18.12
N SER A 16 19.81 26.34 17.17
CA SER A 16 18.88 26.38 16.04
C SER A 16 19.37 25.48 14.89
N ALA A 17 19.63 24.19 15.19
CA ALA A 17 19.75 23.15 14.18
C ALA A 17 18.39 22.96 13.50
N HIS A 18 18.02 23.90 12.64
CA HIS A 18 16.88 23.75 11.75
C HIS A 18 17.24 22.59 10.82
N ALA A 19 16.52 21.47 10.94
CA ALA A 19 16.59 20.40 9.97
C ALA A 19 16.32 21.02 8.58
N GLN A 20 17.37 21.10 7.76
CA GLN A 20 17.24 21.70 6.43
C GLN A 20 16.40 20.74 5.59
N LYS A 21 15.20 21.18 5.22
CA LYS A 21 14.26 20.37 4.46
C LYS A 21 14.89 19.96 3.13
N ILE A 22 14.97 18.66 2.88
CA ILE A 22 15.43 18.11 1.61
C ILE A 22 14.31 18.33 0.60
N VAL A 23 14.60 19.16 -0.41
CA VAL A 23 13.71 19.39 -1.55
C VAL A 23 14.47 19.04 -2.82
N ARG A 24 13.95 18.06 -3.57
CA ARG A 24 14.52 17.59 -4.83
C ARG A 24 13.43 17.36 -5.86
N ASN A 25 13.77 17.55 -7.13
CA ASN A 25 12.87 17.27 -8.25
C ASN A 25 13.63 16.44 -9.28
N TYR A 26 13.23 15.18 -9.43
CA TYR A 26 13.84 14.23 -10.35
C TYR A 26 12.91 13.99 -11.53
N HIS A 27 13.51 13.79 -12.71
CA HIS A 27 12.77 13.57 -13.95
C HIS A 27 13.47 12.49 -14.78
N GLY A 28 12.97 11.25 -14.69
CA GLY A 28 13.58 10.09 -15.33
C GLY A 28 15.00 9.79 -14.83
N THR A 29 15.36 10.26 -13.63
CA THR A 29 16.72 10.15 -13.10
C THR A 29 16.98 8.72 -12.60
N PRO A 30 18.07 8.05 -12.99
CA PRO A 30 18.40 6.71 -12.46
C PRO A 30 18.46 6.72 -10.94
N LEU A 31 17.91 5.68 -10.30
CA LEU A 31 17.87 5.60 -8.84
C LEU A 31 19.27 5.72 -8.23
N LEU A 32 20.28 5.13 -8.86
CA LEU A 32 21.67 5.26 -8.45
C LEU A 32 22.10 6.73 -8.29
N GLU A 33 21.78 7.59 -9.26
CA GLU A 33 22.12 9.00 -9.24
C GLU A 33 21.31 9.75 -8.19
N VAL A 34 20.05 9.34 -7.96
CA VAL A 34 19.24 9.85 -6.84
C VAL A 34 19.89 9.52 -5.50
N LEU A 35 20.36 8.29 -5.29
CA LEU A 35 21.03 7.89 -4.04
C LEU A 35 22.35 8.65 -3.84
N LYS A 36 23.13 8.86 -4.90
CA LYS A 36 24.36 9.68 -4.86
C LYS A 36 24.09 11.16 -4.58
N ASP A 37 22.97 11.70 -5.04
CA ASP A 37 22.57 13.07 -4.72
C ASP A 37 22.14 13.18 -3.24
N LEU A 38 21.29 12.25 -2.78
CA LEU A 38 20.81 12.23 -1.40
C LEU A 38 21.92 11.93 -0.38
N SER A 39 22.95 11.16 -0.74
CA SER A 39 24.09 10.90 0.15
C SER A 39 24.86 12.18 0.52
N LYS A 40 24.83 13.22 -0.33
CA LYS A 40 25.47 14.52 -0.05
C LYS A 40 24.77 15.31 1.06
N THR A 41 23.57 14.88 1.46
CA THR A 41 22.72 15.60 2.45
C THR A 41 22.73 14.95 3.83
N THR A 42 23.57 13.94 4.05
CA THR A 42 23.70 13.23 5.33
C THR A 42 25.14 12.82 5.59
N GLU A 43 25.50 12.71 6.86
CA GLU A 43 26.78 12.11 7.29
C GLU A 43 26.70 10.57 7.31
N LYS A 44 25.49 9.99 7.30
CA LYS A 44 25.31 8.53 7.23
C LYS A 44 25.79 8.02 5.88
N ARG A 45 26.50 6.88 5.90
CA ARG A 45 26.92 6.22 4.67
C ARG A 45 25.72 5.52 4.02
N ILE A 46 25.49 5.77 2.73
CA ILE A 46 24.48 5.05 1.95
C ILE A 46 25.19 3.94 1.17
N THR A 47 24.75 2.69 1.33
CA THR A 47 25.31 1.52 0.64
C THR A 47 24.26 0.81 -0.21
N PHE A 48 24.66 0.39 -1.41
CA PHE A 48 23.84 -0.31 -2.40
C PHE A 48 24.74 -1.08 -3.37
N ILE A 49 24.15 -2.02 -4.11
CA ILE A 49 24.81 -2.78 -5.19
C ILE A 49 24.43 -2.14 -6.53
N TYR A 50 25.43 -1.79 -7.34
CA TYR A 50 25.23 -1.00 -8.58
C TYR A 50 24.34 -1.73 -9.60
N ASN A 51 24.68 -2.97 -9.94
CA ASN A 51 23.99 -3.77 -10.96
C ASN A 51 22.52 -4.06 -10.59
N ASP A 52 22.19 -3.99 -9.31
CA ASP A 52 20.83 -4.29 -8.85
C ASP A 52 19.86 -3.16 -9.20
N LEU A 53 20.35 -1.94 -9.42
CA LEU A 53 19.51 -0.75 -9.47
C LEU A 53 19.29 -0.15 -10.88
N GLU A 54 19.80 -0.79 -11.93
CA GLU A 54 19.83 -0.24 -13.31
C GLU A 54 18.43 -0.02 -13.91
N ASP A 55 17.45 -0.83 -13.54
CA ASP A 55 16.09 -0.77 -14.10
C ASP A 55 15.21 0.35 -13.50
N PHE A 56 15.69 1.03 -12.44
CA PHE A 56 14.87 1.94 -11.65
C PHE A 56 15.15 3.41 -11.98
N SER A 57 14.10 4.15 -12.30
CA SER A 57 14.16 5.58 -12.61
C SER A 57 13.10 6.37 -11.85
N ILE A 58 13.50 7.52 -11.32
CA ILE A 58 12.67 8.36 -10.45
C ILE A 58 12.18 9.57 -11.21
N THR A 59 10.86 9.76 -11.23
CA THR A 59 10.20 10.97 -11.74
C THR A 59 9.27 11.51 -10.67
N LYS A 60 9.83 12.28 -9.73
CA LYS A 60 9.11 12.71 -8.53
C LYS A 60 9.74 13.95 -7.91
N ARG A 61 8.88 14.79 -7.33
CA ARG A 61 9.30 15.84 -6.41
C ARG A 61 9.26 15.30 -4.98
N ILE A 62 10.40 15.33 -4.30
CA ILE A 62 10.59 14.81 -2.95
C ILE A 62 10.73 15.97 -1.98
N LYS A 63 10.04 15.89 -0.85
CA LYS A 63 10.12 16.88 0.23
C LYS A 63 10.09 16.20 1.59
N ARG A 64 11.25 16.02 2.22
CA ARG A 64 11.38 15.33 3.52
C ARG A 64 12.45 15.96 4.39
N ASP A 65 12.37 15.70 5.69
CA ASP A 65 13.31 16.25 6.67
C ASP A 65 14.48 15.30 6.94
N LYS A 66 14.30 13.98 6.72
CA LYS A 66 15.35 12.96 6.87
C LYS A 66 15.68 12.30 5.53
N VAL A 67 16.95 11.98 5.32
CA VAL A 67 17.42 11.32 4.08
C VAL A 67 16.78 9.96 3.89
N ALA A 68 16.66 9.15 4.94
CA ALA A 68 16.03 7.83 4.82
C ALA A 68 14.57 7.94 4.34
N ASP A 69 13.82 8.92 4.81
CA ASP A 69 12.44 9.17 4.37
C ASP A 69 12.38 9.70 2.93
N ALA A 70 13.35 10.53 2.54
CA ALA A 70 13.50 10.97 1.15
C ALA A 70 13.77 9.78 0.22
N ILE A 71 14.61 8.82 0.62
CA ILE A 71 14.88 7.59 -0.14
C ILE A 71 13.62 6.72 -0.19
N ARG A 72 12.90 6.55 0.92
CA ARG A 72 11.62 5.80 0.97
C ARG A 72 10.59 6.39 0.00
N GLU A 73 10.47 7.71 -0.03
CA GLU A 73 9.59 8.41 -0.97
C GLU A 73 10.05 8.27 -2.43
N ALA A 74 11.38 8.30 -2.67
CA ALA A 74 11.97 8.14 -3.99
C ALA A 74 11.66 6.76 -4.56
N VAL A 75 11.97 5.68 -3.82
CA VAL A 75 11.80 4.31 -4.31
C VAL A 75 10.33 3.91 -4.40
N GLY A 76 9.47 4.48 -3.55
CA GLY A 76 8.02 4.27 -3.60
C GLY A 76 7.63 2.80 -3.57
N PHE A 77 7.02 2.31 -4.66
CA PHE A 77 6.55 0.93 -4.81
C PHE A 77 7.56 0.01 -5.52
N TYR A 78 8.78 0.50 -5.79
CA TYR A 78 9.82 -0.38 -6.27
C TYR A 78 10.13 -1.48 -5.25
N PRO A 79 10.58 -2.65 -5.71
CA PRO A 79 10.97 -3.79 -4.88
C PRO A 79 12.30 -3.47 -4.17
N ILE A 80 12.36 -2.39 -3.40
CA ILE A 80 13.56 -1.89 -2.74
C ILE A 80 13.31 -1.83 -1.24
N ARG A 81 14.20 -2.49 -0.50
CA ARG A 81 14.26 -2.49 0.94
C ARG A 81 15.23 -1.42 1.41
N ILE A 82 14.83 -0.67 2.43
CA ILE A 82 15.67 0.34 3.08
C ILE A 82 15.83 -0.06 4.54
N VAL A 83 17.06 -0.34 4.95
CA VAL A 83 17.41 -0.62 6.35
C VAL A 83 18.26 0.54 6.86
N GLU A 84 17.82 1.17 7.94
CA GLU A 84 18.49 2.32 8.52
C GLU A 84 19.06 1.96 9.89
N SER A 85 20.29 2.38 10.14
CA SER A 85 20.97 2.33 11.45
C SER A 85 21.56 3.71 11.75
N ASP A 86 22.28 3.84 12.87
CA ASP A 86 22.82 5.13 13.32
C ASP A 86 23.79 5.76 12.31
N SER A 87 24.66 4.96 11.69
CA SER A 87 25.70 5.44 10.76
C SER A 87 25.52 5.00 9.30
N LEU A 88 24.53 4.16 9.01
CA LEU A 88 24.39 3.47 7.72
C LEU A 88 22.94 3.45 7.24
N ILE A 89 22.75 3.63 5.94
CA ILE A 89 21.49 3.37 5.24
C ILE A 89 21.80 2.35 4.13
N CYS A 90 21.28 1.13 4.28
CA CYS A 90 21.35 0.10 3.25
C CYS A 90 20.14 0.21 2.33
N VAL A 91 20.37 0.24 1.03
CA VAL A 91 19.34 0.24 -0.02
C VAL A 91 19.56 -0.98 -0.89
N GLU A 92 18.63 -1.93 -0.82
CA GLU A 92 18.77 -3.26 -1.43
C GLU A 92 17.56 -3.56 -2.31
N CYS A 93 17.79 -4.05 -3.53
CA CYS A 93 16.69 -4.62 -4.31
C CYS A 93 16.29 -5.96 -3.70
N ILE A 94 15.00 -6.15 -3.45
CA ILE A 94 14.44 -7.40 -2.96
C ILE A 94 14.56 -8.44 -4.08
N ASN A 95 15.07 -9.63 -3.74
CA ASN A 95 15.26 -10.75 -4.67
C ASN A 95 16.09 -10.36 -5.91
N SER A 96 17.23 -9.69 -5.71
CA SER A 96 18.05 -9.18 -6.83
C SER A 96 18.66 -10.26 -7.72
N ASP A 97 18.72 -11.50 -7.24
CA ASP A 97 19.13 -12.71 -7.96
C ASP A 97 18.07 -13.21 -8.96
N GLN A 98 16.83 -12.74 -8.87
CA GLN A 98 15.72 -13.15 -9.73
C GLN A 98 15.66 -12.36 -11.03
N SER A 99 15.13 -13.00 -12.08
CA SER A 99 14.74 -12.31 -13.31
C SER A 99 13.60 -11.33 -13.03
N ARG A 100 13.49 -10.27 -13.84
CA ARG A 100 12.52 -9.19 -13.60
C ARG A 100 11.59 -9.03 -14.80
N LEU A 101 10.30 -8.94 -14.53
CA LEU A 101 9.33 -8.47 -15.52
C LEU A 101 9.36 -6.94 -15.51
N VAL A 102 9.79 -6.36 -16.62
CA VAL A 102 9.93 -4.91 -16.78
C VAL A 102 8.99 -4.45 -17.89
N GLY A 103 8.38 -3.28 -17.73
CA GLY A 103 7.57 -2.70 -18.79
C GLY A 103 7.01 -1.34 -18.44
N GLN A 104 6.19 -0.80 -19.34
CA GLN A 104 5.51 0.48 -19.16
C GLN A 104 4.03 0.37 -19.52
N LEU A 105 3.15 0.76 -18.59
CA LEU A 105 1.71 0.81 -18.80
C LEU A 105 1.31 2.18 -19.37
N VAL A 106 0.54 2.14 -20.46
CA VAL A 106 0.00 3.33 -21.13
C VAL A 106 -1.47 3.15 -21.47
N ASP A 107 -2.22 4.24 -21.63
CA ASP A 107 -3.60 4.19 -22.12
C ASP A 107 -3.65 4.10 -23.65
N SER A 108 -4.86 4.17 -24.23
CA SER A 108 -5.08 4.17 -25.69
C SER A 108 -4.52 5.42 -26.40
N LYS A 109 -4.21 6.48 -25.65
CA LYS A 109 -3.64 7.75 -26.12
C LYS A 109 -2.13 7.85 -25.82
N ASN A 110 -1.49 6.75 -25.43
CA ASN A 110 -0.08 6.69 -25.02
C ASN A 110 0.27 7.52 -23.77
N LYS A 111 -0.72 7.88 -22.93
CA LYS A 111 -0.45 8.51 -21.64
C LYS A 111 -0.10 7.45 -20.60
N PRO A 112 0.86 7.71 -19.69
CA PRO A 112 1.22 6.77 -18.64
C PRO A 112 0.03 6.39 -17.75
N VAL A 113 -0.09 5.09 -17.44
CA VAL A 113 -1.01 4.60 -16.41
C VAL A 113 -0.21 4.36 -15.14
N ALA A 114 -0.20 5.38 -14.28
CA ALA A 114 0.47 5.33 -13.00
C ALA A 114 -0.34 4.54 -11.96
N TYR A 115 0.36 3.94 -11.00
CA TYR A 115 -0.22 3.30 -9.82
C TYR A 115 -1.16 2.11 -10.13
N ALA A 116 -0.98 1.47 -11.28
CA ALA A 116 -1.68 0.23 -11.60
C ALA A 116 -1.05 -0.94 -10.85
N ASN A 117 -1.88 -1.88 -10.40
CA ASN A 117 -1.45 -3.11 -9.76
C ASN A 117 -1.07 -4.13 -10.80
N ILE A 118 0.06 -4.81 -10.60
CA ILE A 118 0.54 -5.90 -11.44
C ILE A 118 0.82 -7.10 -10.55
N GLN A 119 0.08 -8.18 -10.75
CA GLN A 119 0.23 -9.44 -10.02
C GLN A 119 0.79 -10.48 -10.97
N LEU A 120 1.83 -11.19 -10.54
CA LEU A 120 2.39 -12.32 -11.27
C LEU A 120 1.87 -13.61 -10.63
N LEU A 121 1.16 -14.39 -11.43
CA LEU A 121 0.55 -15.65 -11.02
C LEU A 121 1.25 -16.82 -11.72
N ASN A 122 1.20 -17.99 -11.09
CA ASN A 122 1.65 -19.23 -11.70
C ASN A 122 0.75 -19.56 -12.90
N PRO A 123 1.30 -19.76 -14.12
CA PRO A 123 0.49 -20.04 -15.31
C PRO A 123 -0.40 -21.29 -15.22
N LYS A 124 -0.02 -22.27 -14.40
CA LYS A 124 -0.75 -23.54 -14.28
C LYS A 124 -1.80 -23.50 -13.18
N ALA A 125 -1.40 -23.03 -12.00
CA ALA A 125 -2.25 -23.06 -10.81
C ALA A 125 -3.02 -21.74 -10.58
N SER A 126 -2.72 -20.68 -11.34
CA SER A 126 -3.21 -19.32 -11.11
C SER A 126 -2.99 -18.79 -9.69
N THR A 127 -2.03 -19.36 -8.97
CA THR A 127 -1.66 -18.96 -7.60
C THR A 127 -0.73 -17.75 -7.63
N TYR A 128 -0.86 -16.89 -6.64
CA TYR A 128 -0.01 -15.70 -6.51
C TYR A 128 1.46 -16.07 -6.29
N ILE A 129 2.36 -15.39 -7.00
CA ILE A 129 3.81 -15.52 -6.82
C ILE A 129 4.36 -14.25 -6.18
N THR A 130 4.08 -13.10 -6.80
CA THR A 130 4.66 -11.80 -6.46
C THR A 130 3.90 -10.70 -7.22
N GLY A 131 4.17 -9.44 -6.93
CA GLY A 131 3.55 -8.33 -7.62
C GLY A 131 4.21 -7.00 -7.31
N GLY A 132 3.76 -5.97 -8.00
CA GLY A 132 4.25 -4.61 -7.88
C GLY A 132 3.28 -3.60 -8.44
N VAL A 133 3.75 -2.37 -8.57
CA VAL A 133 2.94 -1.23 -8.98
C VAL A 133 3.69 -0.44 -10.05
N SER A 134 2.95 0.12 -11.02
CA SER A 134 3.54 1.10 -11.94
C SER A 134 3.79 2.44 -11.26
N ASN A 135 4.91 3.08 -11.60
CA ASN A 135 5.29 4.40 -11.08
C ASN A 135 4.55 5.54 -11.80
N GLU A 136 4.93 6.78 -11.50
CA GLU A 136 4.34 8.02 -12.07
C GLU A 136 4.39 8.09 -13.61
N VAL A 137 5.33 7.38 -14.23
CA VAL A 137 5.49 7.31 -15.69
C VAL A 137 5.03 5.95 -16.26
N GLY A 138 4.26 5.19 -15.48
CA GLY A 138 3.70 3.90 -15.88
C GLY A 138 4.70 2.74 -15.89
N ARG A 139 5.96 2.97 -15.53
CA ARG A 139 6.98 1.91 -15.52
C ARG A 139 6.83 1.01 -14.30
N PHE A 140 7.00 -0.29 -14.49
CA PHE A 140 7.01 -1.27 -13.41
C PHE A 140 8.22 -2.20 -13.57
N VAL A 141 8.68 -2.74 -12.44
CA VAL A 141 9.77 -3.71 -12.34
C VAL A 141 9.40 -4.69 -11.24
N ILE A 142 9.24 -5.97 -11.58
CA ILE A 142 8.74 -6.98 -10.65
C ILE A 142 9.65 -8.21 -10.71
N PRO A 143 10.41 -8.51 -9.64
CA PRO A 143 11.22 -9.72 -9.55
C PRO A 143 10.33 -10.96 -9.57
N SER A 144 10.76 -12.02 -10.26
CA SER A 144 10.04 -13.29 -10.29
C SER A 144 11.00 -14.48 -10.25
N PRO A 145 10.71 -15.52 -9.42
CA PRO A 145 11.53 -16.72 -9.35
C PRO A 145 11.36 -17.67 -10.55
N ILE A 146 10.37 -17.44 -11.42
CA ILE A 146 10.09 -18.28 -12.59
C ILE A 146 10.20 -17.48 -13.88
N LYS A 147 10.46 -18.17 -15.00
CA LYS A 147 10.72 -17.53 -16.29
C LYS A 147 9.48 -17.13 -17.08
N GLN A 148 8.32 -17.68 -16.74
CA GLN A 148 7.05 -17.42 -17.42
C GLN A 148 5.94 -17.29 -16.39
N VAL A 149 5.16 -16.22 -16.49
CA VAL A 149 4.16 -15.81 -15.51
C VAL A 149 2.87 -15.40 -16.19
N LEU A 150 1.74 -15.61 -15.52
CA LEU A 150 0.47 -15.00 -15.89
C LEU A 150 0.39 -13.64 -15.17
N ALA A 151 0.55 -12.54 -15.89
CA ALA A 151 0.44 -11.20 -15.31
C ALA A 151 -1.03 -10.74 -15.35
N LYS A 152 -1.57 -10.42 -14.17
CA LYS A 152 -2.87 -9.75 -13.99
C LYS A 152 -2.61 -8.28 -13.65
N ILE A 153 -3.00 -7.39 -14.54
CA ILE A 153 -2.77 -5.95 -14.45
C ILE A 153 -4.13 -5.25 -14.29
N SER A 154 -4.31 -4.51 -13.19
CA SER A 154 -5.55 -3.79 -12.89
C SER A 154 -5.28 -2.33 -12.50
N CYS A 155 -6.18 -1.44 -12.90
CA CYS A 155 -6.15 -0.03 -12.54
C CYS A 155 -7.58 0.52 -12.58
N VAL A 156 -7.93 1.40 -11.64
CA VAL A 156 -9.25 2.04 -11.58
C VAL A 156 -9.54 2.76 -12.90
N GLY A 157 -10.73 2.54 -13.47
CA GLY A 157 -11.14 3.11 -14.76
C GLY A 157 -10.63 2.36 -16.00
N PHE A 158 -9.87 1.28 -15.84
CA PHE A 158 -9.36 0.45 -16.94
C PHE A 158 -9.84 -0.99 -16.86
N LYS A 159 -9.90 -1.66 -18.02
CA LYS A 159 -10.15 -3.10 -18.08
C LYS A 159 -8.92 -3.86 -17.60
N THR A 160 -9.12 -4.78 -16.67
CA THR A 160 -8.09 -5.70 -16.19
C THR A 160 -7.55 -6.54 -17.35
N ILE A 161 -6.23 -6.61 -17.46
CA ILE A 161 -5.52 -7.45 -18.42
C ILE A 161 -5.02 -8.67 -17.68
N THR A 162 -5.25 -9.86 -18.23
CA THR A 162 -4.63 -11.11 -17.75
C THR A 162 -3.94 -11.76 -18.94
N SER A 163 -2.62 -11.86 -18.92
CA SER A 163 -1.85 -12.34 -20.09
C SER A 163 -0.55 -13.03 -19.68
N LEU A 164 -0.13 -13.99 -20.50
CA LEU A 164 1.10 -14.77 -20.28
C LEU A 164 2.31 -13.98 -20.79
N TYR A 165 3.33 -13.84 -19.95
CA TYR A 165 4.58 -13.17 -20.30
C TYR A 165 5.79 -14.01 -19.90
N ASN A 166 6.86 -13.89 -20.68
CA ASN A 166 8.18 -14.26 -20.21
C ASN A 166 8.73 -13.13 -19.32
N VAL A 167 9.45 -13.51 -18.27
CA VAL A 167 10.00 -12.56 -17.28
C VAL A 167 11.24 -11.89 -17.86
N THR A 168 10.99 -10.87 -18.68
CA THR A 168 11.95 -10.01 -19.35
C THR A 168 11.39 -8.58 -19.43
N ASP A 169 12.05 -7.68 -20.14
CA ASP A 169 11.41 -6.44 -20.60
C ASP A 169 10.35 -6.78 -21.66
N ILE A 170 9.09 -6.43 -21.39
CA ILE A 170 7.94 -6.63 -22.28
C ILE A 170 7.52 -5.35 -22.99
N GLY A 171 8.26 -4.26 -22.80
CA GLY A 171 8.00 -2.97 -23.43
C GLY A 171 6.69 -2.33 -22.95
N LYS A 172 5.96 -1.72 -23.89
CA LYS A 172 4.71 -1.01 -23.59
C LYS A 172 3.51 -1.95 -23.62
N VAL A 173 2.70 -1.90 -22.57
CA VAL A 173 1.40 -2.59 -22.49
C VAL A 173 0.29 -1.54 -22.42
N SER A 174 -0.62 -1.56 -23.40
CA SER A 174 -1.71 -0.60 -23.49
C SER A 174 -2.96 -1.10 -22.74
N MET A 175 -3.43 -0.32 -21.78
CA MET A 175 -4.67 -0.55 -21.05
C MET A 175 -5.84 0.18 -21.71
N ARG A 176 -6.95 -0.55 -21.90
CA ARG A 176 -8.19 0.03 -22.43
C ARG A 176 -9.05 0.55 -21.29
N GLU A 177 -9.62 1.74 -21.46
CA GLU A 177 -10.60 2.28 -20.52
C GLU A 177 -11.77 1.31 -20.36
N ALA A 178 -12.22 1.09 -19.13
CA ALA A 178 -13.45 0.39 -18.85
C ALA A 178 -14.58 1.37 -19.16
N GLY A 179 -15.17 1.26 -20.36
CA GLY A 179 -16.31 2.09 -20.74
C GLY A 179 -17.47 1.87 -19.78
N ILE A 180 -17.63 2.75 -18.80
CA ILE A 180 -18.87 2.89 -18.04
C ILE A 180 -19.79 3.71 -18.94
N MET A 181 -20.81 3.07 -19.51
CA MET A 181 -21.90 3.78 -20.16
C MET A 181 -22.69 4.46 -19.04
N LEU A 182 -22.33 5.70 -18.71
CA LEU A 182 -22.99 6.52 -17.70
C LEU A 182 -24.43 6.81 -18.17
N GLN A 183 -25.39 6.00 -17.72
CA GLN A 183 -26.76 6.48 -17.59
C GLN A 183 -26.74 7.50 -16.46
N ALA A 184 -27.09 8.74 -16.80
CA ALA A 184 -27.02 9.89 -15.91
C ALA A 184 -27.66 9.59 -14.54
N VAL A 185 -26.83 9.52 -13.50
CA VAL A 185 -27.30 9.54 -12.11
C VAL A 185 -26.50 10.59 -11.36
N GLN A 186 -27.27 11.50 -10.78
CA GLN A 186 -26.94 12.62 -9.91
C GLN A 186 -25.71 12.43 -9.00
N VAL A 187 -24.85 13.46 -9.03
CA VAL A 187 -23.77 13.82 -8.10
C VAL A 187 -22.68 12.75 -7.96
N GLU A 188 -21.76 12.76 -8.93
CA GLU A 188 -20.52 11.96 -8.90
C GLU A 188 -19.58 12.44 -7.80
N GLN A 189 -19.59 11.73 -6.68
CA GLN A 189 -18.48 11.77 -5.74
C GLN A 189 -17.28 11.08 -6.41
N LYS A 190 -16.17 11.80 -6.60
CA LYS A 190 -14.94 11.23 -7.17
C LYS A 190 -14.52 10.00 -6.34
N GLU A 191 -14.33 8.86 -7.00
CA GLU A 191 -13.97 7.59 -6.34
C GLU A 191 -12.66 7.67 -5.55
N ALA A 192 -11.74 8.55 -5.95
CA ALA A 192 -10.53 8.87 -5.22
C ALA A 192 -10.24 10.37 -5.21
N VAL A 193 -9.91 10.92 -4.03
CA VAL A 193 -9.55 12.33 -3.85
C VAL A 193 -8.23 12.42 -3.10
N ARG A 194 -7.23 13.09 -3.68
CA ARG A 194 -5.96 13.36 -3.00
C ARG A 194 -6.13 14.50 -1.99
N ASP A 195 -5.74 14.24 -0.75
CA ASP A 195 -5.82 15.16 0.38
C ASP A 195 -4.45 15.19 1.08
N GLY A 196 -3.57 16.11 0.67
CA GLY A 196 -2.21 16.19 1.18
C GLY A 196 -1.39 14.92 0.91
N ASP A 197 -0.96 14.26 2.00
CA ASP A 197 -0.13 13.06 1.98
C ASP A 197 -0.93 11.75 1.89
N ARG A 198 -2.27 11.83 1.83
CA ARG A 198 -3.18 10.69 1.68
C ARG A 198 -4.06 10.79 0.45
N VAL A 199 -4.64 9.66 0.07
CA VAL A 199 -5.71 9.54 -0.92
C VAL A 199 -6.94 8.98 -0.23
N LYS A 200 -8.07 9.67 -0.34
CA LYS A 200 -9.36 9.22 0.17
C LYS A 200 -10.07 8.43 -0.92
N PHE A 201 -10.32 7.15 -0.68
CA PHE A 201 -11.11 6.30 -1.57
C PHE A 201 -12.54 6.22 -1.06
N TYR A 202 -13.50 6.55 -1.91
CA TYR A 202 -14.92 6.55 -1.59
C TYR A 202 -15.61 5.35 -2.23
N PRO A 203 -16.14 4.39 -1.44
CA PRO A 203 -16.88 3.25 -1.98
C PRO A 203 -18.13 3.70 -2.74
N SER A 204 -18.27 3.22 -3.99
CA SER A 204 -19.50 3.42 -4.77
C SER A 204 -20.68 2.66 -4.15
N LYS A 205 -21.91 3.04 -4.51
CA LYS A 205 -23.12 2.33 -4.06
C LYS A 205 -23.09 0.85 -4.46
N ASP A 206 -22.67 0.56 -5.69
CA ASP A 206 -22.58 -0.81 -6.19
C ASP A 206 -21.53 -1.62 -5.43
N LEU A 207 -20.38 -1.01 -5.10
CA LEU A 207 -19.37 -1.68 -4.28
C LEU A 207 -19.91 -2.04 -2.90
N LYS A 208 -20.58 -1.10 -2.22
CA LYS A 208 -21.19 -1.34 -0.91
C LYS A 208 -22.27 -2.43 -0.92
N ASN A 209 -22.93 -2.62 -2.05
CA ASN A 209 -23.97 -3.64 -2.21
C ASN A 209 -23.40 -5.02 -2.55
N ASN A 210 -22.24 -5.09 -3.20
CA ASN A 210 -21.61 -6.35 -3.60
C ASN A 210 -20.54 -6.83 -2.60
N ALA A 211 -19.96 -5.94 -1.81
CA ALA A 211 -19.07 -6.31 -0.70
C ALA A 211 -19.87 -6.86 0.48
N TYR A 212 -19.29 -7.82 1.19
CA TYR A 212 -19.90 -8.45 2.37
C TYR A 212 -19.12 -8.23 3.68
N ASN A 213 -17.85 -7.79 3.60
CA ASN A 213 -16.99 -7.45 4.74
C ASN A 213 -15.87 -6.46 4.34
N GLY A 214 -14.99 -6.09 5.28
CA GLY A 214 -13.87 -5.18 5.01
C GLY A 214 -12.89 -5.68 3.94
N TYR A 215 -12.61 -6.99 3.90
CA TYR A 215 -11.73 -7.59 2.90
C TYR A 215 -12.30 -7.50 1.48
N SER A 216 -13.56 -7.93 1.29
CA SER A 216 -14.22 -7.85 -0.01
C SER A 216 -14.39 -6.40 -0.47
N ALA A 217 -14.64 -5.46 0.46
CA ALA A 217 -14.68 -4.04 0.13
C ALA A 217 -13.34 -3.54 -0.40
N LEU A 218 -12.22 -3.83 0.28
CA LEU A 218 -10.89 -3.45 -0.20
C LEU A 218 -10.52 -4.10 -1.54
N SER A 219 -10.86 -5.38 -1.71
CA SER A 219 -10.59 -6.13 -2.94
C SER A 219 -11.27 -5.48 -4.15
N LEU A 220 -12.53 -5.04 -3.98
CA LEU A 220 -13.30 -4.36 -5.03
C LEU A 220 -12.84 -2.93 -5.30
N MET A 221 -12.26 -2.23 -4.31
CA MET A 221 -11.75 -0.86 -4.49
C MET A 221 -10.45 -0.81 -5.31
N THR A 222 -9.69 -1.91 -5.37
CA THR A 222 -8.41 -1.99 -6.11
C THR A 222 -7.42 -0.90 -5.72
N LEU A 223 -7.10 -0.79 -4.43
CA LEU A 223 -6.12 0.18 -3.95
C LEU A 223 -4.73 -0.06 -4.58
N PRO A 224 -3.98 1.00 -4.95
CA PRO A 224 -2.64 0.86 -5.49
C PRO A 224 -1.70 0.10 -4.55
N GLY A 225 -0.98 -0.87 -5.08
CA GLY A 225 -0.01 -1.66 -4.32
C GLY A 225 -0.59 -2.50 -3.21
N ILE A 226 -1.91 -2.69 -3.16
CA ILE A 226 -2.56 -3.56 -2.18
C ILE A 226 -3.13 -4.76 -2.92
N ASP A 227 -2.76 -5.94 -2.46
CA ASP A 227 -3.39 -7.19 -2.80
C ASP A 227 -4.22 -7.68 -1.62
N VAL A 228 -5.39 -8.24 -1.92
CA VAL A 228 -6.34 -8.70 -0.93
C VAL A 228 -6.78 -10.11 -1.28
N ASP A 229 -6.34 -11.06 -0.47
CA ASP A 229 -6.84 -12.41 -0.49
C ASP A 229 -8.02 -12.49 0.49
N VAL A 230 -9.22 -12.41 -0.07
CA VAL A 230 -10.46 -12.43 0.70
C VAL A 230 -10.70 -13.78 1.37
N VAL A 231 -10.20 -14.87 0.76
CA VAL A 231 -10.38 -16.24 1.28
C VAL A 231 -9.46 -16.47 2.48
N ASN A 232 -8.18 -16.14 2.32
CA ASN A 232 -7.18 -16.29 3.38
C ASN A 232 -7.15 -15.11 4.37
N LYS A 233 -8.09 -14.16 4.25
CA LYS A 233 -8.21 -12.96 5.12
C LYS A 233 -6.89 -12.20 5.26
N SER A 234 -6.18 -12.09 4.14
CA SER A 234 -4.85 -11.47 4.07
C SER A 234 -4.89 -10.22 3.20
N ILE A 235 -4.29 -9.15 3.70
CA ILE A 235 -4.06 -7.93 2.92
C ILE A 235 -2.56 -7.74 2.88
N THR A 236 -2.00 -7.73 1.68
CA THR A 236 -0.56 -7.60 1.48
C THR A 236 -0.25 -6.35 0.67
N LYS A 237 0.87 -5.72 0.98
CA LYS A 237 1.42 -4.66 0.15
C LYS A 237 2.34 -5.29 -0.91
N LEU A 238 2.07 -5.00 -2.18
CA LEU A 238 2.90 -5.37 -3.30
C LEU A 238 4.23 -4.60 -3.26
N GLY A 239 5.34 -5.30 -3.53
CA GLY A 239 6.69 -4.75 -3.46
C GLY A 239 7.29 -4.81 -2.04
N ALA A 240 7.42 -3.65 -1.37
CA ALA A 240 8.14 -3.55 -0.10
C ALA A 240 7.24 -3.73 1.14
N PRO A 241 7.77 -4.28 2.26
CA PRO A 241 7.00 -4.54 3.48
C PRO A 241 6.62 -3.28 4.26
N GLY A 242 5.68 -3.42 5.20
CA GLY A 242 5.28 -2.37 6.15
C GLY A 242 3.89 -1.82 5.87
N LEU A 243 2.87 -2.68 5.96
CA LEU A 243 1.46 -2.30 5.91
C LEU A 243 0.89 -2.26 7.33
N LEU A 244 0.20 -1.17 7.66
CA LEU A 244 -0.61 -1.05 8.86
C LEU A 244 -2.08 -0.84 8.47
N ILE A 245 -2.98 -1.57 9.10
CA ILE A 245 -4.42 -1.42 8.89
C ILE A 245 -5.02 -0.79 10.14
N CYS A 246 -5.87 0.20 9.94
CA CYS A 246 -6.56 0.93 10.99
C CYS A 246 -8.07 0.96 10.75
N LEU A 247 -8.81 1.11 11.84
CA LEU A 247 -10.23 1.42 11.85
C LEU A 247 -10.42 2.67 12.70
N ASN A 248 -10.89 3.75 12.08
CA ASN A 248 -11.05 5.06 12.69
C ASN A 248 -9.77 5.57 13.39
N GLY A 249 -8.61 5.31 12.78
CA GLY A 249 -7.29 5.75 13.24
C GLY A 249 -6.61 4.82 14.25
N ARG A 250 -7.28 3.76 14.71
CA ARG A 250 -6.72 2.76 15.63
C ARG A 250 -6.27 1.52 14.85
N PRO A 251 -5.07 0.96 15.11
CA PRO A 251 -4.67 -0.34 14.59
C PRO A 251 -5.68 -1.45 14.88
N VAL A 252 -5.92 -2.31 13.91
CA VAL A 252 -6.87 -3.43 14.03
C VAL A 252 -6.27 -4.74 13.57
N GLU A 253 -6.77 -5.82 14.14
CA GLU A 253 -6.45 -7.18 13.75
C GLU A 253 -7.37 -7.69 12.62
N SER A 254 -7.02 -8.85 12.06
CA SER A 254 -7.69 -9.47 10.91
C SER A 254 -9.20 -9.70 11.13
N ASP A 255 -9.59 -10.12 12.33
CA ASP A 255 -10.98 -10.40 12.69
C ASP A 255 -11.85 -9.13 12.74
N GLU A 256 -11.33 -8.03 13.28
CA GLU A 256 -12.03 -6.76 13.30
C GLU A 256 -12.35 -6.28 11.88
N ILE A 257 -11.44 -6.49 10.91
CA ILE A 257 -11.65 -6.14 9.50
C ILE A 257 -12.80 -6.96 8.89
N GLU A 258 -12.92 -8.22 9.28
CA GLU A 258 -13.97 -9.12 8.82
C GLU A 258 -15.37 -8.70 9.31
N THR A 259 -15.47 -8.11 10.49
CA THR A 259 -16.75 -7.62 11.03
C THR A 259 -17.21 -6.27 10.46
N ILE A 260 -16.35 -5.57 9.71
CA ILE A 260 -16.69 -4.27 9.10
C ILE A 260 -17.83 -4.45 8.11
N ASN A 261 -18.95 -3.78 8.36
CA ASN A 261 -20.05 -3.69 7.41
C ASN A 261 -19.68 -2.71 6.28
N PRO A 262 -19.62 -3.16 5.01
CA PRO A 262 -19.24 -2.29 3.89
C PRO A 262 -20.14 -1.06 3.72
N LYS A 263 -21.40 -1.13 4.16
CA LYS A 263 -22.34 -0.01 4.08
C LYS A 263 -21.95 1.15 4.98
N ASP A 264 -21.30 0.85 6.11
CA ASP A 264 -20.87 1.82 7.11
C ASP A 264 -19.55 2.50 6.74
N ILE A 265 -18.79 1.98 5.77
CA ILE A 265 -17.56 2.61 5.28
C ILE A 265 -17.89 3.94 4.61
N GLU A 266 -17.47 5.06 5.20
CA GLU A 266 -17.59 6.38 4.58
C GLU A 266 -16.54 6.55 3.48
N HIS A 267 -15.29 6.22 3.82
CA HIS A 267 -14.13 6.26 2.94
C HIS A 267 -12.98 5.46 3.54
N ILE A 268 -11.95 5.26 2.74
CA ILE A 268 -10.67 4.71 3.17
C ILE A 268 -9.61 5.78 3.01
N ASP A 269 -8.93 6.12 4.11
CA ASP A 269 -7.76 6.97 4.08
C ASP A 269 -6.54 6.08 3.76
N TYR A 270 -5.99 6.27 2.55
CA TYR A 270 -4.84 5.52 2.06
C TYR A 270 -3.58 6.38 2.07
N TYR A 271 -2.58 5.96 2.85
CA TYR A 271 -1.27 6.60 2.94
C TYR A 271 -0.25 5.70 2.23
N PRO A 272 0.10 5.98 0.96
CA PRO A 272 1.04 5.13 0.21
C PRO A 272 2.49 5.21 0.71
N TYR A 273 2.83 6.25 1.47
CA TYR A 273 4.17 6.57 1.95
C TYR A 273 4.17 6.88 3.45
N TYR A 274 5.37 7.05 4.01
CA TYR A 274 5.58 7.43 5.41
C TYR A 274 4.65 8.57 5.86
N ASN A 275 4.03 8.36 7.02
CA ASN A 275 3.23 9.35 7.73
C ASN A 275 3.79 9.49 9.16
N ALA A 276 3.93 10.73 9.65
CA ALA A 276 4.39 11.03 11.00
C ALA A 276 3.50 10.43 12.11
N ASP A 277 2.19 10.32 11.86
CA ASP A 277 1.23 9.69 12.78
C ASP A 277 1.45 8.17 12.90
N TYR A 278 2.09 7.57 11.89
CA TYR A 278 2.36 6.13 11.80
C TYR A 278 3.84 5.87 11.45
N PRO A 279 4.78 6.22 12.33
CA PRO A 279 6.20 6.34 11.98
C PRO A 279 6.88 5.01 11.65
N THR A 280 6.27 3.89 12.04
CA THR A 280 6.78 2.53 11.80
C THR A 280 6.19 1.88 10.54
N ALA A 281 5.16 2.48 9.94
CA ALA A 281 4.46 1.93 8.80
C ALA A 281 4.94 2.57 7.49
N GLY A 282 5.20 1.74 6.47
CA GLY A 282 5.52 2.20 5.11
C GLY A 282 4.27 2.57 4.30
N THR A 283 3.13 1.97 4.64
CA THR A 283 1.81 2.24 4.06
C THR A 283 0.74 2.02 5.12
N VAL A 284 -0.27 2.88 5.13
CA VAL A 284 -1.40 2.78 6.06
C VAL A 284 -2.72 2.77 5.30
N ILE A 285 -3.61 1.85 5.67
CA ILE A 285 -5.00 1.80 5.22
C ILE A 285 -5.88 2.04 6.45
N ASP A 286 -6.56 3.18 6.53
CA ASP A 286 -7.49 3.47 7.63
C ASP A 286 -8.94 3.46 7.12
N PHE A 287 -9.72 2.48 7.58
CA PHE A 287 -11.15 2.43 7.35
C PHE A 287 -11.85 3.51 8.19
N ARG A 288 -12.49 4.48 7.53
CA ARG A 288 -13.31 5.49 8.20
C ARG A 288 -14.76 5.04 8.11
N VAL A 289 -15.31 4.56 9.23
CA VAL A 289 -16.67 4.02 9.30
C VAL A 289 -17.59 4.93 10.10
N LYS A 290 -18.86 4.97 9.73
CA LYS A 290 -19.90 5.66 10.49
C LYS A 290 -20.03 5.06 11.88
N ARG A 291 -20.05 5.92 12.90
CA ARG A 291 -20.52 5.52 14.23
C ARG A 291 -22.04 5.42 14.21
N ARG A 292 -22.57 4.25 14.53
CA ARG A 292 -24.00 4.06 14.76
C ARG A 292 -24.33 4.51 16.18
N ASP A 293 -25.40 5.26 16.32
CA ASP A 293 -25.91 5.78 17.59
C ASP A 293 -27.00 4.87 18.19
N HIS A 294 -27.69 4.10 17.35
CA HIS A 294 -28.73 3.15 17.72
C HIS A 294 -28.72 1.90 16.81
N GLY A 295 -29.16 0.76 17.35
CA GLY A 295 -29.39 -0.49 16.60
C GLY A 295 -28.46 -1.64 17.01
N GLY A 296 -28.38 -2.67 16.18
CA GLY A 296 -27.49 -3.81 16.40
C GLY A 296 -26.92 -4.36 15.10
N GLN A 297 -25.76 -5.00 15.19
CA GLN A 297 -25.15 -5.78 14.14
C GLN A 297 -24.84 -7.17 14.71
N MET A 298 -25.13 -8.20 13.92
CA MET A 298 -24.70 -9.57 14.21
C MET A 298 -23.96 -10.06 12.98
N TYR A 299 -22.76 -10.59 13.19
CA TYR A 299 -21.91 -11.21 12.20
C TYR A 299 -21.70 -12.66 12.58
N LEU A 300 -21.98 -13.57 11.65
CA LEU A 300 -21.81 -15.01 11.82
C LEU A 300 -21.03 -15.53 10.61
N HIS A 301 -19.89 -16.15 10.86
CA HIS A 301 -19.10 -16.86 9.87
C HIS A 301 -18.87 -18.28 10.36
N ALA A 302 -19.38 -19.26 9.61
CA ALA A 302 -19.18 -20.68 9.88
C ALA A 302 -18.27 -21.26 8.78
N GLY A 303 -17.11 -21.78 9.18
CA GLY A 303 -16.12 -22.31 8.26
C GLY A 303 -15.79 -23.75 8.62
N GLU A 304 -16.61 -24.70 8.16
CA GLU A 304 -16.39 -26.14 8.38
C GLU A 304 -15.60 -26.77 7.22
N ASP A 305 -14.49 -27.44 7.53
CA ASP A 305 -13.90 -28.43 6.63
C ASP A 305 -14.67 -29.75 6.78
N LEU A 306 -15.51 -30.12 5.81
CA LEU A 306 -16.38 -31.31 5.87
C LEU A 306 -15.65 -32.66 6.07
N ASN A 307 -14.32 -32.67 6.03
CA ASN A 307 -13.47 -33.86 6.20
C ASN A 307 -12.48 -33.78 7.39
N ILE A 308 -12.44 -32.69 8.17
CA ILE A 308 -11.53 -32.50 9.31
C ILE A 308 -12.30 -31.81 10.44
N VAL A 309 -12.15 -32.26 11.69
CA VAL A 309 -12.69 -31.55 12.87
C VAL A 309 -11.81 -30.32 13.17
N SER A 310 -11.84 -29.35 12.26
CA SER A 310 -11.19 -28.05 12.41
C SER A 310 -12.04 -27.02 11.68
N GLY A 311 -12.38 -25.94 12.38
CA GLY A 311 -13.21 -24.86 11.86
C GLY A 311 -12.84 -23.54 12.51
N ASN A 312 -13.00 -22.46 11.74
CA ASN A 312 -12.77 -21.08 12.19
C ASN A 312 -14.10 -20.33 12.23
N ASP A 313 -14.91 -20.66 13.24
CA ASP A 313 -16.21 -20.04 13.44
C ASP A 313 -16.05 -18.74 14.23
N ILE A 314 -16.70 -17.68 13.73
CA ILE A 314 -16.70 -16.36 14.39
C ILE A 314 -18.16 -15.93 14.54
N ALA A 315 -18.55 -15.64 15.77
CA ALA A 315 -19.78 -14.94 16.08
C ALA A 315 -19.43 -13.61 16.74
N ASP A 316 -19.84 -12.50 16.13
CA ASP A 316 -19.70 -11.16 16.70
C ASP A 316 -21.08 -10.49 16.76
N TRP A 317 -21.37 -9.85 17.87
CA TRP A 317 -22.54 -8.98 17.98
C TRP A 317 -22.18 -7.65 18.61
N LYS A 318 -22.71 -6.59 18.02
CA LYS A 318 -22.50 -5.20 18.44
C LYS A 318 -23.84 -4.54 18.67
N ILE A 319 -24.02 -3.97 19.86
CA ILE A 319 -25.20 -3.16 20.20
C ILE A 319 -24.76 -1.71 20.30
N TYR A 320 -25.53 -0.83 19.66
CA TYR A 320 -25.28 0.61 19.62
C TYR A 320 -26.35 1.34 20.42
N SER A 321 -25.94 2.13 21.41
CA SER A 321 -26.84 2.97 22.20
C SER A 321 -26.14 4.24 22.67
N LYS A 322 -26.73 5.41 22.41
CA LYS A 322 -26.25 6.73 22.89
C LYS A 322 -24.76 6.97 22.59
N ASN A 323 -24.32 6.74 21.35
CA ASN A 323 -22.92 6.85 20.90
C ASN A 323 -21.93 5.93 21.62
N THR A 324 -22.41 4.89 22.31
CA THR A 324 -21.57 3.86 22.92
C THR A 324 -21.81 2.53 22.18
N GLU A 325 -20.72 1.85 21.87
CA GLU A 325 -20.69 0.52 21.24
C GLU A 325 -20.39 -0.52 22.32
N TYR A 326 -21.20 -1.58 22.36
CA TYR A 326 -21.00 -2.74 23.23
C TYR A 326 -20.73 -3.98 22.36
N PRO A 327 -19.46 -4.27 22.04
CA PRO A 327 -19.09 -5.44 21.26
C PRO A 327 -18.98 -6.70 22.15
N ALA A 328 -19.34 -7.87 21.61
CA ALA A 328 -18.92 -9.16 22.15
C ALA A 328 -18.62 -10.13 21.00
N VAL A 329 -17.51 -10.84 21.14
CA VAL A 329 -17.01 -11.82 20.17
C VAL A 329 -16.90 -13.16 20.87
N ASP A 330 -17.51 -14.20 20.29
CA ASP A 330 -17.33 -15.58 20.73
C ASP A 330 -16.49 -16.37 19.73
N ARG A 331 -15.56 -17.17 20.25
CA ARG A 331 -14.66 -18.03 19.47
C ARG A 331 -14.65 -19.41 20.11
N PRO A 332 -15.17 -20.46 19.45
CA PRO A 332 -15.00 -21.81 19.95
C PRO A 332 -13.51 -22.19 19.87
N SER A 333 -12.89 -22.40 21.03
CA SER A 333 -11.53 -22.93 21.11
C SER A 333 -11.55 -24.42 20.77
N ALA A 334 -11.02 -24.80 19.61
CA ALA A 334 -10.75 -26.20 19.28
C ALA A 334 -9.57 -26.71 20.12
N THR A 335 -9.82 -27.05 21.39
CA THR A 335 -8.87 -27.75 22.24
C THR A 335 -8.86 -29.22 21.82
N LEU A 336 -7.84 -29.62 21.06
CA LEU A 336 -7.56 -31.02 20.76
C LEU A 336 -7.35 -31.78 22.08
N CYS A 337 -8.28 -32.68 22.39
CA CYS A 337 -8.07 -33.74 23.35
C CYS A 337 -7.27 -34.83 22.63
N GLU A 338 -5.96 -34.90 22.89
CA GLU A 338 -5.13 -36.04 22.47
C GLU A 338 -5.65 -37.33 23.13
N ARG A 339 -5.85 -38.37 22.32
CA ARG A 339 -5.81 -39.77 22.75
C ARG A 339 -5.14 -40.63 21.71
#